data_AF-A0A3N1GA67-F1
#
_entry.id   AF-A0A3N1GA67-F1
#
_cell.length_a   1.000
_cell.length_b   1.000
_cell.length_c   1.000
_cell.angle_alpha   90.00
_cell.angle_beta   90.00
_cell.angle_gamma   90.00
#
_symmetry.space_group_name_H-M   'P 1'
#
loop_
_entity.id
_entity.type
_entity.pdbx_description
1 polymer ?
#
loop_
_entity_poly.entity_id
_entity_poly.type
_entity_poly.pdbx_seq_one_letter_code
_entity_poly.pdbx_strand_id
1 'polypeptide(L)'
;MSSRRVLALVASAPLVLALAACGGDDATPDVGGPVTAAPPASSAAPSSAAPSSSAPSSSAPTTSAPPVPSTEAPVAGAGDLPAYTVAREERDEDDGVLDVDLDVDVQEVLTEDQVRALVADLQGTYTEEAVYDLSVDCGVAGPEDDVAEADWAVGAAAQRESGLAEGEVRVELERDAVCG
;
A
#
# COMPACT_ATOMS: atom_id res chain seq x y z
N MET A 1 15.76 15.87 -21.96
CA MET A 1 14.58 16.66 -21.57
C MET A 1 14.55 16.70 -20.05
N SER A 2 14.86 17.85 -19.46
CA SER A 2 15.02 18.00 -18.00
C SER A 2 13.68 18.32 -17.36
N SER A 3 13.07 17.35 -16.66
CA SER A 3 11.88 17.60 -15.84
C SER A 3 12.29 18.15 -14.48
N ARG A 4 11.76 19.32 -14.17
CA ARG A 4 12.00 20.10 -12.95
C ARG A 4 11.29 19.43 -11.76
N ARG A 5 12.06 19.10 -10.72
CA ARG A 5 11.57 18.67 -9.42
C ARG A 5 10.85 19.85 -8.74
N VAL A 6 9.57 19.67 -8.41
CA VAL A 6 8.80 20.61 -7.58
C VAL A 6 9.06 20.22 -6.12
N LEU A 7 9.88 21.02 -5.43
CA LEU A 7 10.03 21.00 -3.98
C LEU A 7 8.74 21.53 -3.35
N ALA A 8 7.93 20.65 -2.75
CA ALA A 8 6.88 21.07 -1.83
C ALA A 8 7.48 21.18 -0.42
N LEU A 9 7.80 22.41 -0.04
CA LEU A 9 8.27 22.79 1.28
C LEU A 9 7.06 22.80 2.23
N VAL A 10 6.79 21.72 2.96
CA VAL A 10 5.76 21.72 4.00
C VAL A 10 6.38 22.28 5.28
N ALA A 11 5.92 23.49 5.61
CA ALA A 11 6.39 24.28 6.73
C ALA A 11 6.00 23.63 8.07
N SER A 12 7.02 23.40 8.90
CA SER A 12 6.90 23.11 10.32
C SER A 12 6.11 24.21 11.03
N ALA A 13 4.99 23.85 11.68
CA ALA A 13 4.26 24.73 12.58
C ALA A 13 4.38 24.19 14.01
N PRO A 14 5.16 24.84 14.90
CA PRO A 14 5.05 24.60 16.33
C PRO A 14 4.12 25.66 16.92
N LEU A 15 3.01 25.30 17.59
CA LEU A 15 2.51 26.17 18.68
C LEU A 15 1.45 25.50 19.59
N VAL A 16 1.93 25.15 20.78
CA VAL A 16 1.43 25.54 22.11
C VAL A 16 0.03 25.04 22.56
N LEU A 17 0.06 24.15 23.55
CA LEU A 17 -1.02 23.92 24.52
C LEU A 17 -1.44 25.22 25.23
N ALA A 18 -2.74 25.50 25.26
CA ALA A 18 -3.34 26.38 26.24
C ALA A 18 -4.60 25.73 26.85
N LEU A 19 -4.47 25.22 28.08
CA LEU A 19 -5.60 24.96 28.98
C LEU A 19 -6.05 26.28 29.63
N ALA A 20 -7.29 26.69 29.38
CA ALA A 20 -8.10 27.56 30.25
C ALA A 20 -9.57 27.41 29.81
N ALA A 21 -10.41 26.71 30.58
CA ALA A 21 -11.25 27.25 31.64
C ALA A 21 -12.43 28.13 31.17
N CYS A 22 -13.64 27.63 31.44
CA CYS A 22 -14.78 28.38 32.01
C CYS A 22 -15.52 29.44 31.17
N GLY A 23 -16.77 29.10 30.82
CA GLY A 23 -17.96 29.88 31.21
C GLY A 23 -18.41 31.03 30.31
N GLY A 24 -19.73 31.08 30.03
CA GLY A 24 -20.43 32.33 29.74
C GLY A 24 -21.49 32.30 28.64
N ASP A 25 -22.69 31.87 29.02
CA ASP A 25 -24.03 32.38 28.66
C ASP A 25 -24.25 33.46 27.56
N ASP A 26 -25.30 33.17 26.78
CA ASP A 26 -26.46 34.03 26.46
C ASP A 26 -26.32 35.23 25.50
N ALA A 27 -26.91 35.08 24.30
CA ALA A 27 -28.02 35.94 23.82
C ALA A 27 -28.38 35.64 22.34
N THR A 28 -29.47 34.89 22.13
CA THR A 28 -30.41 34.95 20.98
C THR A 28 -31.00 36.38 20.83
N PRO A 29 -31.53 36.85 19.66
CA PRO A 29 -32.60 36.15 18.90
C PRO A 29 -32.71 36.39 17.37
N ASP A 30 -33.46 35.47 16.74
CA ASP A 30 -34.55 35.62 15.74
C ASP A 30 -34.40 36.56 14.52
N VAL A 31 -34.71 36.06 13.31
CA VAL A 31 -35.92 36.41 12.51
C VAL A 31 -35.79 35.86 11.07
N GLY A 32 -36.78 35.06 10.66
CA GLY A 32 -37.20 34.88 9.25
C GLY A 32 -36.73 33.59 8.58
N GLY A 33 -37.57 32.68 8.09
CA GLY A 33 -38.99 32.61 7.79
C GLY A 33 -39.19 31.35 6.90
N PRO A 34 -40.41 30.82 6.72
CA PRO A 34 -40.59 29.52 6.08
C PRO A 34 -40.50 29.65 4.55
N VAL A 35 -39.48 29.07 3.93
CA VAL A 35 -39.53 28.77 2.50
C VAL A 35 -40.16 27.41 2.30
N THR A 36 -41.48 27.43 2.13
CA THR A 36 -42.24 26.37 1.47
C THR A 36 -41.83 26.32 0.00
N ALA A 37 -41.14 25.25 -0.41
CA ALA A 37 -41.07 24.84 -1.80
C ALA A 37 -41.11 23.31 -1.90
N ALA A 38 -41.97 22.86 -2.80
CA ALA A 38 -42.55 21.52 -2.92
C ALA A 38 -41.55 20.35 -3.13
N PRO A 39 -41.96 19.11 -2.80
CA PRO A 39 -41.22 17.92 -3.19
C PRO A 39 -41.35 17.69 -4.71
N PRO A 40 -40.25 17.48 -5.46
CA PRO A 40 -40.36 16.84 -6.76
C PRO A 40 -40.66 15.35 -6.56
N ALA A 41 -41.90 14.96 -6.82
CA ALA A 41 -42.27 13.59 -7.08
C ALA A 41 -41.72 13.17 -8.46
N SER A 42 -41.03 12.02 -8.51
CA SER A 42 -40.86 11.09 -9.65
C SER A 42 -39.78 10.09 -9.21
N SER A 43 -40.08 8.91 -8.65
CA SER A 43 -40.71 7.75 -9.30
C SER A 43 -40.30 7.55 -10.76
N ALA A 44 -39.10 6.99 -10.95
CA ALA A 44 -38.83 6.08 -12.05
C ALA A 44 -38.29 4.78 -11.43
N ALA A 45 -39.11 3.74 -11.42
CA ALA A 45 -38.66 2.40 -11.06
C ALA A 45 -37.69 1.92 -12.15
N PRO A 46 -36.50 1.38 -11.79
CA PRO A 46 -35.67 0.70 -12.77
C PRO A 46 -36.41 -0.55 -13.22
N SER A 47 -36.68 -0.65 -14.53
CA SER A 47 -37.16 -1.89 -15.15
C SER A 47 -36.11 -2.98 -14.96
N SER A 48 -36.44 -3.99 -14.15
CA SER A 48 -35.72 -5.26 -14.11
C SER A 48 -35.77 -5.92 -15.49
N ALA A 49 -34.66 -5.86 -16.22
CA ALA A 49 -34.35 -6.84 -17.24
C ALA A 49 -33.64 -8.01 -16.55
N ALA A 50 -34.30 -9.17 -16.50
CA ALA A 50 -33.68 -10.40 -16.03
C ALA A 50 -32.58 -10.82 -17.02
N PRO A 51 -31.33 -11.09 -16.59
CA PRO A 51 -30.32 -11.62 -17.48
C PRO A 51 -30.70 -13.04 -17.89
N SER A 52 -30.73 -13.27 -19.21
CA SER A 52 -30.90 -14.62 -19.78
C SER A 52 -29.75 -15.51 -19.33
N SER A 53 -30.11 -16.61 -18.66
CA SER A 53 -29.21 -17.75 -18.40
C SER A 53 -28.59 -18.25 -19.69
N SER A 54 -27.27 -18.21 -19.75
CA SER A 54 -26.46 -19.03 -20.66
C SER A 54 -25.68 -20.01 -19.78
N ALA A 55 -25.97 -21.30 -19.92
CA ALA A 55 -25.29 -22.36 -19.19
C ALA A 55 -23.83 -22.48 -19.63
N PRO A 56 -22.85 -22.63 -18.72
CA PRO A 56 -21.48 -22.89 -19.12
C PRO A 56 -21.36 -24.30 -19.70
N SER A 57 -20.82 -24.38 -20.92
CA SER A 57 -20.37 -25.63 -21.51
C SER A 57 -19.08 -26.06 -20.82
N SER A 58 -19.13 -27.18 -20.08
CA SER A 58 -17.96 -27.88 -19.57
C SER A 58 -17.01 -28.25 -20.72
N SER A 59 -15.85 -27.62 -20.74
CA SER A 59 -14.70 -28.09 -21.50
C SER A 59 -13.76 -28.85 -20.57
N ALA A 60 -13.34 -30.03 -21.01
CA ALA A 60 -12.55 -31.01 -20.25
C ALA A 60 -11.14 -30.50 -19.89
N PRO A 61 -10.50 -31.06 -18.84
CA PRO A 61 -9.13 -30.72 -18.47
C PRO A 61 -8.15 -31.25 -19.53
N THR A 62 -7.38 -30.36 -20.16
CA THR A 62 -6.18 -30.75 -20.89
C THR A 62 -5.02 -30.89 -19.91
N THR A 63 -4.49 -32.12 -19.89
CA THR A 63 -3.30 -32.58 -19.19
C THR A 63 -2.13 -31.59 -19.23
N SER A 64 -1.59 -31.30 -18.05
CA SER A 64 -0.34 -30.57 -17.83
C SER A 64 0.82 -31.20 -18.60
N ALA A 65 1.53 -30.37 -19.37
CA ALA A 65 2.92 -30.66 -19.69
C ALA A 65 3.77 -30.48 -18.40
N PRO A 66 4.82 -31.30 -18.20
CA PRO A 66 5.76 -31.08 -17.10
C PRO A 66 6.41 -29.70 -17.25
N PRO A 67 6.59 -28.93 -16.16
CA PRO A 67 7.35 -27.70 -16.23
C PRO A 67 8.76 -28.01 -16.70
N VAL A 68 9.20 -27.33 -17.76
CA VAL A 68 10.62 -27.23 -18.07
C VAL A 68 11.30 -26.60 -16.86
N PRO A 69 12.45 -27.11 -16.40
CA PRO A 69 13.22 -26.39 -15.39
C PRO A 69 13.64 -25.06 -16.02
N SER A 70 13.08 -23.96 -15.52
CA SER A 70 13.58 -22.63 -15.79
C SER A 70 15.06 -22.65 -15.44
N THR A 71 15.89 -22.50 -16.46
CA THR A 71 17.31 -22.23 -16.27
C THR A 71 17.37 -20.90 -15.54
N GLU A 72 17.59 -20.94 -14.23
CA GLU A 72 18.00 -19.78 -13.44
C GLU A 72 19.18 -19.14 -14.16
N ALA A 73 18.92 -18.02 -14.82
CA ALA A 73 19.98 -17.10 -15.13
C ALA A 73 20.51 -16.63 -13.76
N PRO A 74 21.81 -16.73 -13.48
CA PRO A 74 22.35 -16.14 -12.26
C PRO A 74 21.98 -14.65 -12.30
N VAL A 75 21.12 -14.23 -11.37
CA VAL A 75 20.88 -12.82 -11.08
C VAL A 75 22.21 -12.25 -10.63
N ALA A 76 22.94 -11.68 -11.59
CA ALA A 76 24.19 -10.97 -11.38
C ALA A 76 23.86 -9.70 -10.59
N GLY A 77 23.73 -9.86 -9.27
CA GLY A 77 23.18 -8.81 -8.42
C GLY A 77 22.64 -9.29 -7.07
N ALA A 78 22.70 -10.58 -6.74
CA ALA A 78 22.68 -11.01 -5.34
C ALA A 78 23.97 -10.54 -4.65
N GLY A 79 24.10 -9.22 -4.51
CA GLY A 79 25.00 -8.63 -3.53
C GLY A 79 24.65 -9.23 -2.19
N ASP A 80 25.68 -9.44 -1.38
CA ASP A 80 25.63 -10.00 -0.02
C ASP A 80 24.45 -9.39 0.76
N LEU A 81 23.29 -10.05 0.66
CA LEU A 81 22.09 -9.69 1.39
C LEU A 81 22.31 -10.25 2.80
N PRO A 82 22.29 -9.40 3.83
CA PRO A 82 22.38 -9.89 5.19
C PRO A 82 21.21 -10.84 5.46
N ALA A 83 21.42 -11.74 6.42
CA ALA A 83 20.36 -12.65 6.82
C ALA A 83 19.17 -11.84 7.35
N TYR A 84 18.00 -12.11 6.78
CA TYR A 84 16.74 -11.47 7.14
C TYR A 84 15.70 -12.55 7.49
N THR A 85 14.68 -12.19 8.26
CA THR A 85 13.55 -13.07 8.58
C THR A 85 12.26 -12.29 8.42
N VAL A 86 11.27 -12.83 7.70
CA VAL A 86 9.92 -12.26 7.69
C VAL A 86 9.29 -12.53 9.06
N ALA A 87 9.16 -11.48 9.85
CA ALA A 87 8.67 -11.52 11.22
C ALA A 87 7.13 -11.61 11.25
N ARG A 88 6.49 -10.86 10.34
CA ARG A 88 5.04 -10.79 10.21
C ARG A 88 4.66 -10.54 8.76
N GLU A 89 3.49 -11.06 8.43
CA GLU A 89 2.83 -10.89 7.14
C GLU A 89 1.35 -10.64 7.45
N GLU A 90 0.85 -9.46 7.10
CA GLU A 90 -0.56 -9.12 7.15
C GLU A 90 -1.13 -9.04 5.74
N ARG A 91 -2.41 -9.33 5.61
CA ARG A 91 -3.09 -9.43 4.32
C ARG A 91 -4.47 -8.84 4.47
N ASP A 92 -4.68 -7.73 3.79
CA ASP A 92 -5.93 -6.98 3.80
C ASP A 92 -6.43 -6.83 2.36
N GLU A 93 -7.76 -6.90 2.15
CA GLU A 93 -8.35 -6.73 0.82
C GLU A 93 -9.24 -5.49 0.85
N ASP A 94 -8.84 -4.43 0.15
CA ASP A 94 -9.62 -3.20 -0.02
C ASP A 94 -10.07 -3.06 -1.48
N ASP A 95 -11.37 -2.83 -1.69
CA ASP A 95 -11.97 -2.69 -3.03
C ASP A 95 -11.60 -3.79 -4.07
N GLY A 96 -11.23 -4.99 -3.61
CA GLY A 96 -10.85 -6.14 -4.44
C GLY A 96 -9.40 -6.13 -4.92
N VAL A 97 -8.54 -5.31 -4.31
CA VAL A 97 -7.08 -5.37 -4.41
C VAL A 97 -6.56 -5.89 -3.07
N LEU A 98 -5.53 -6.75 -3.13
CA LEU A 98 -4.88 -7.25 -1.94
C LEU A 98 -3.74 -6.30 -1.57
N ASP A 99 -3.75 -5.82 -0.32
CA ASP A 99 -2.65 -5.14 0.34
C ASP A 99 -1.94 -6.15 1.26
N VAL A 100 -0.62 -6.22 1.17
CA VAL A 100 0.19 -7.14 1.96
C VAL A 100 1.29 -6.36 2.66
N ASP A 101 1.15 -6.21 3.97
CA ASP A 101 2.18 -5.62 4.83
C ASP A 101 3.16 -6.72 5.26
N LEU A 102 4.45 -6.48 5.09
CA LEU A 102 5.54 -7.41 5.39
C LEU A 102 6.50 -6.74 6.38
N ASP A 103 6.62 -7.30 7.57
CA ASP A 103 7.62 -6.88 8.54
C ASP A 103 8.83 -7.83 8.44
N VAL A 104 10.02 -7.28 8.19
CA VAL A 104 11.26 -8.05 8.04
C VAL A 104 12.28 -7.64 9.08
N ASP A 105 12.67 -8.59 9.93
CA ASP A 105 13.76 -8.44 10.89
C ASP A 105 15.12 -8.62 10.21
N VAL A 106 15.99 -7.63 10.40
CA VAL A 106 17.42 -7.68 10.04
C VAL A 106 18.32 -7.47 11.26
N GLN A 107 19.56 -7.96 11.17
CA GLN A 107 20.55 -7.79 12.23
C GLN A 107 21.39 -6.51 12.10
N GLU A 108 21.33 -5.85 10.94
CA GLU A 108 22.11 -4.66 10.63
C GLU A 108 21.32 -3.73 9.69
N VAL A 109 21.63 -2.43 9.74
CA VAL A 109 20.97 -1.42 8.91
C VAL A 109 21.30 -1.67 7.44
N LEU A 110 20.25 -1.81 6.62
CA LEU A 110 20.40 -2.02 5.18
C LEU A 110 20.72 -0.74 4.44
N THR A 111 21.52 -0.84 3.39
CA THR A 111 21.67 0.21 2.38
C THR A 111 20.53 0.17 1.36
N GLU A 112 20.31 1.26 0.61
CA GLU A 112 19.24 1.31 -0.41
C GLU A 112 19.37 0.17 -1.43
N ASP A 113 20.60 -0.11 -1.87
CA ASP A 113 20.88 -1.21 -2.80
C ASP A 113 20.56 -2.58 -2.19
N GLN A 114 20.77 -2.77 -0.88
CA GLN A 114 20.39 -4.00 -0.18
C GLN A 114 18.88 -4.11 0.01
N VAL A 115 18.16 -3.03 0.34
CA VAL A 115 16.68 -3.06 0.42
C VAL A 115 16.10 -3.40 -0.95
N ARG A 116 16.62 -2.82 -2.04
CA ARG A 116 16.18 -3.20 -3.39
C ARG A 116 16.48 -4.66 -3.73
N ALA A 117 17.63 -5.18 -3.29
CA ALA A 117 17.95 -6.59 -3.48
C ALA A 117 17.01 -7.50 -2.69
N LEU A 118 16.62 -7.10 -1.46
CA LEU A 118 15.65 -7.79 -0.62
C LEU A 118 14.28 -7.81 -1.30
N VAL A 119 13.79 -6.66 -1.78
CA VAL A 119 12.53 -6.57 -2.53
C VAL A 119 12.57 -7.44 -3.78
N ALA A 120 13.69 -7.50 -4.51
CA ALA A 120 13.81 -8.36 -5.68
C ALA A 120 13.75 -9.86 -5.32
N ASP A 121 14.30 -10.26 -4.18
CA ASP A 121 14.21 -11.62 -3.64
C ASP A 121 12.78 -11.96 -3.21
N LEU A 122 12.11 -11.03 -2.52
CA LEU A 122 10.70 -11.14 -2.13
C LEU A 122 9.78 -11.22 -3.35
N GLN A 123 9.98 -10.40 -4.39
CA GLN A 123 9.21 -10.49 -5.65
C GLN A 123 9.35 -11.86 -6.35
N GLY A 124 10.46 -12.57 -6.15
CA GLY A 124 10.62 -13.93 -6.63
C GLY A 124 9.73 -14.95 -5.90
N THR A 125 9.34 -14.63 -4.67
CA THR A 125 8.50 -15.47 -3.79
C THR A 125 7.02 -15.05 -3.86
N TYR A 126 6.75 -13.76 -3.87
CA TYR A 126 5.45 -13.12 -3.82
C TYR A 126 5.02 -12.66 -5.21
N THR A 127 4.31 -13.53 -5.92
CA THR A 127 3.86 -13.31 -7.31
C THR A 127 2.35 -13.09 -7.44
N GLU A 128 1.63 -13.00 -6.32
CA GLU A 128 0.20 -12.73 -6.32
C GLU A 128 -0.09 -11.26 -6.67
N GLU A 129 -1.28 -10.99 -7.23
CA GLU A 129 -1.65 -9.61 -7.60
C GLU A 129 -2.00 -8.84 -6.32
N ALA A 130 -1.09 -7.97 -5.89
CA ALA A 130 -1.17 -7.22 -4.64
C ALA A 130 -0.29 -5.97 -4.64
N VAL A 131 -0.64 -5.01 -3.78
CA VAL A 131 0.25 -3.95 -3.31
C VAL A 131 1.00 -4.50 -2.10
N TYR A 132 2.31 -4.37 -2.11
CA TYR A 132 3.16 -4.82 -1.01
C TYR A 132 3.81 -3.61 -0.36
N ASP A 133 3.67 -3.55 0.96
CA ASP A 133 4.36 -2.62 1.83
C ASP A 133 5.36 -3.42 2.68
N LEU A 134 6.65 -3.08 2.60
CA LEU A 134 7.69 -3.75 3.36
C LEU A 134 8.26 -2.79 4.39
N SER A 135 8.05 -3.14 5.66
CA SER A 135 8.74 -2.61 6.82
C SER A 135 9.97 -3.45 7.13
N VAL A 136 11.12 -2.79 7.34
CA VAL A 136 12.36 -3.44 7.76
C VAL A 136 12.71 -2.98 9.15
N ASP A 137 12.78 -3.92 10.10
CA ASP A 137 13.04 -3.68 11.51
C ASP A 137 14.41 -4.22 11.93
N CYS A 138 15.00 -3.61 12.96
CA CYS A 138 16.15 -4.23 13.65
C CYS A 138 15.63 -5.26 14.67
N GLY A 139 15.90 -6.55 14.47
CA GLY A 139 15.37 -7.65 15.31
C GLY A 139 15.92 -7.74 16.75
N VAL A 140 16.60 -6.70 17.24
CA VAL A 140 16.99 -6.52 18.65
C VAL A 140 16.02 -5.53 19.29
N ALA A 141 15.65 -5.76 20.56
CA ALA A 141 14.68 -5.00 21.36
C ALA A 141 15.03 -3.50 21.54
N GLY A 142 15.13 -2.78 20.44
CA GLY A 142 15.15 -1.34 20.30
C GLY A 142 13.72 -0.83 20.07
N PRO A 143 13.56 0.48 19.84
CA PRO A 143 12.25 1.01 19.51
C PRO A 143 11.74 0.38 18.20
N GLU A 144 10.42 0.24 18.09
CA GLU A 144 9.67 -0.28 16.94
C GLU A 144 9.71 0.71 15.75
N ASP A 145 10.88 1.34 15.52
CA ASP A 145 11.07 2.29 14.44
C ASP A 145 11.69 1.55 13.24
N ASP A 146 10.96 1.53 12.13
CA ASP A 146 11.38 0.94 10.87
C ASP A 146 12.68 1.61 10.38
N VAL A 147 13.67 0.81 9.98
CA VAL A 147 14.93 1.34 9.43
C VAL A 147 14.83 1.63 7.93
N ALA A 148 13.91 0.94 7.26
CA ALA A 148 13.61 1.15 5.85
C ALA A 148 12.19 0.71 5.54
N GLU A 149 11.56 1.42 4.63
CA GLU A 149 10.26 1.08 4.04
C GLU A 149 10.43 0.89 2.53
N ALA A 150 9.69 -0.05 1.94
CA ALA A 150 9.67 -0.22 0.50
C ALA A 150 8.33 -0.70 -0.04
N ASP A 151 7.81 0.01 -1.05
CA ASP A 151 6.59 -0.36 -1.74
C ASP A 151 6.88 -0.99 -3.11
N TRP A 152 6.12 -2.02 -3.47
CA TRP A 152 5.99 -2.48 -4.86
C TRP A 152 4.59 -3.01 -5.17
N ALA A 153 4.26 -3.06 -6.46
CA ALA A 153 2.96 -3.58 -6.91
C ALA A 153 3.14 -4.68 -7.94
N VAL A 154 2.41 -5.78 -7.76
CA VAL A 154 2.37 -6.91 -8.69
C VAL A 154 0.97 -6.97 -9.31
N GLY A 155 0.91 -6.96 -10.64
CA GLY A 155 -0.35 -7.03 -11.38
C GLY A 155 -1.01 -5.66 -11.65
N ALA A 156 -2.04 -5.69 -12.50
CA ALA A 156 -2.58 -4.47 -13.11
C ALA A 156 -3.59 -3.74 -12.22
N ALA A 157 -4.21 -4.44 -11.27
CA ALA A 157 -5.08 -3.83 -10.27
C ALA A 157 -4.24 -3.04 -9.25
N ALA A 158 -3.27 -3.70 -8.63
CA ALA A 158 -2.35 -3.10 -7.66
C ALA A 158 -1.56 -1.90 -8.21
N GLN A 159 -1.07 -1.97 -9.46
CA GLN A 159 -0.39 -0.81 -10.10
C GLN A 159 -1.28 0.42 -10.23
N ARG A 160 -2.59 0.22 -10.43
CA ARG A 160 -3.55 1.33 -10.59
C ARG A 160 -3.84 2.01 -9.25
N GLU A 161 -3.79 1.25 -8.17
CA GLU A 161 -4.05 1.71 -6.81
C GLU A 161 -2.84 2.40 -6.20
N SER A 162 -1.69 1.72 -6.16
CA SER A 162 -0.42 2.26 -5.68
C SER A 162 0.13 3.41 -6.54
N GLY A 163 -0.25 3.46 -7.83
CA GLY A 163 0.31 4.38 -8.81
C GLY A 163 1.75 4.05 -9.23
N LEU A 164 2.28 2.89 -8.80
CA LEU A 164 3.60 2.39 -9.20
C LEU A 164 3.54 1.76 -10.59
N ALA A 165 4.59 1.95 -11.38
CA ALA A 165 4.73 1.25 -12.65
C ALA A 165 5.12 -0.22 -12.44
N GLU A 166 4.89 -1.07 -13.45
CA GLU A 166 5.32 -2.47 -13.41
C GLU A 166 6.84 -2.60 -13.14
N GLY A 167 7.20 -3.30 -12.07
CA GLY A 167 8.58 -3.47 -11.62
C GLY A 167 9.21 -2.23 -11.00
N GLU A 168 8.45 -1.15 -10.78
CA GLU A 168 8.90 -0.02 -9.97
C GLU A 168 8.89 -0.41 -8.49
N VAL A 169 9.96 -0.03 -7.80
CA VAL A 169 10.11 -0.19 -6.35
C VAL A 169 10.39 1.20 -5.79
N ARG A 170 9.60 1.62 -4.80
CA ARG A 170 9.88 2.81 -4.00
C ARG A 170 10.61 2.35 -2.75
N VAL A 171 11.67 3.05 -2.37
CA VAL A 171 12.43 2.76 -1.15
C VAL A 171 12.61 4.05 -0.39
N GLU A 172 12.27 4.02 0.89
CA GLU A 172 12.47 5.10 1.84
C GLU A 172 13.39 4.58 2.94
N LEU A 173 14.50 5.29 3.19
CA LEU A 173 15.47 4.90 4.21
C LEU A 173 15.42 5.90 5.36
N GLU A 174 15.34 5.40 6.59
CA GLU A 174 15.51 6.24 7.75
C GLU A 174 17.00 6.50 7.98
N ARG A 175 17.43 7.75 7.76
CA ARG A 175 18.86 8.11 7.78
C ARG A 175 19.49 8.13 9.17
N ASP A 176 18.65 8.21 10.19
CA ASP A 176 19.07 8.31 11.59
C ASP A 176 18.90 6.96 12.32
N ALA A 177 18.42 5.92 11.62
CA ALA A 177 18.24 4.59 12.17
C ALA A 177 19.57 3.90 12.50
N VAL A 178 19.57 3.16 13.61
CA VAL A 178 20.73 2.40 14.10
C VAL A 178 20.26 1.10 14.74
N CYS A 179 20.70 -0.04 14.20
CA CYS A 179 20.58 -1.32 14.90
C CYS A 179 21.64 -1.40 16.02
N GLY A 180 21.23 -1.59 17.27
CA GLY A 180 22.10 -1.49 18.45
C GLY A 180 21.79 -2.47 19.57
#